data_AF-A0AAN8M4R5-F1
#
_entry.id   AF-A0AAN8M4R5-F1
#
_cell.length_a   1.000
_cell.length_b   1.000
_cell.length_c   1.000
_cell.angle_alpha   90.00
_cell.angle_beta   90.00
_cell.angle_gamma   90.00
#
_symmetry.space_group_name_H-M   'P 1'
#
loop_
_entity.id
_entity.type
_entity.pdbx_description
1 polymer ?
#
loop_
_entity_poly.entity_id
_entity_poly.type
_entity_poly.pdbx_seq_one_letter_code
_entity_poly.pdbx_strand_id
1 'polypeptide(L)'
;MSYNKVVPALVRSSYDNIKRICLSQGRLRSTVASTQRDEVEGGKEKQVDECTVVKAVQADLISQSKNTTDAQTQKIAIDFDNTHEAYKSKDNIELLRSLLVFKLCTFDFLVDKNKELMDLSKKVFGQRLFEKLMKMTFYGQFVAGEDHNSIKPLIHKNQAFGVGSVLDYSVEEDLTQEEAEKKEMDACVSEAEKESPGVDHREKKYQAHRQFGDRRGGVISARTYFYADEAKCDNQMETFLNCIKASGGASVDGFSAIKMTALGRPQFLLQFSEVLVKWRRFFNLLAAQQGKSGMDALEQKLELEQLKESLTKLGVGNKDDIENWFTGEKLGSSGTIDLLDWNSLINGRTSISNLLVIPNFETGQLEPLLRKFTVEEEKQMKRMLQRVDVLAKHAVENGVRLMVDAEQTYFQPAISRLTLEMQRIFNREKPIIFNTYQCYLKEAYDNVSVDVELSRREGWYFGAKLVRGAYMYQERSRAEEIGYEDPINPDYEATNRMYHKCLEFVLEEIDHNRKANVMVASHNEDTVKFTLEKMNQMGLSPTENKVYFGQLLGMCDQISFPLGQAGFPVYKYVPYGPVNEVIPYLSRRALENRGFMKGSQRERSLLWKELKRRLLNGQILYKPVY
;
A
#
# COMPACT_ATOMS: atom_id res chain seq x y z
N MET A 1 18.11 -20.99 45.58
CA MET A 1 18.38 -22.42 45.83
C MET A 1 18.86 -23.05 44.54
N SER A 2 19.86 -23.93 44.60
CA SER A 2 20.46 -24.62 43.44
C SER A 2 19.79 -25.98 43.23
N TYR A 3 19.66 -26.44 41.99
CA TYR A 3 19.89 -27.86 41.64
C TYR A 3 20.30 -28.01 40.17
N ASN A 4 21.07 -29.06 39.88
CA ASN A 4 21.86 -29.27 38.67
C ASN A 4 21.25 -30.31 37.71
N LYS A 5 21.63 -30.20 36.42
CA LYS A 5 21.93 -31.26 35.42
C LYS A 5 21.11 -32.58 35.40
N VAL A 6 20.81 -33.06 34.19
CA VAL A 6 21.48 -34.24 33.58
C VAL A 6 21.12 -34.39 32.10
N VAL A 7 22.11 -34.80 31.30
CA VAL A 7 21.98 -35.29 29.91
C VAL A 7 22.56 -36.71 29.88
N PRO A 8 22.01 -37.63 29.08
CA PRO A 8 22.80 -38.72 28.54
C PRO A 8 22.71 -38.85 27.01
N ALA A 9 23.84 -39.20 26.39
CA ALA A 9 23.93 -39.63 25.00
C ALA A 9 24.62 -41.02 24.96
N LEU A 10 24.27 -41.88 23.99
CA LEU A 10 24.91 -43.19 23.79
C LEU A 10 25.10 -43.59 22.30
N VAL A 11 26.21 -43.09 21.75
CA VAL A 11 27.28 -43.80 21.00
C VAL A 11 26.96 -45.02 20.09
N ARG A 12 27.15 -44.79 18.77
CA ARG A 12 27.91 -45.55 17.71
C ARG A 12 28.03 -47.10 17.67
N SER A 13 28.10 -47.61 16.43
CA SER A 13 29.13 -48.59 16.00
C SER A 13 29.61 -48.40 14.53
N SER A 14 30.92 -48.64 14.31
CA SER A 14 31.79 -48.83 13.10
C SER A 14 31.34 -48.43 11.67
N TYR A 15 32.12 -47.68 10.87
CA TYR A 15 33.40 -48.04 10.17
C TYR A 15 33.31 -49.37 9.36
N ASP A 16 33.82 -49.53 8.12
CA ASP A 16 35.05 -48.92 7.58
C ASP A 16 35.26 -48.97 6.02
N ASN A 17 36.01 -47.97 5.50
CA ASN A 17 37.04 -47.98 4.43
C ASN A 17 36.87 -48.27 2.89
N ILE A 18 37.44 -47.33 2.10
CA ILE A 18 38.31 -47.46 0.88
C ILE A 18 37.63 -47.82 -0.48
N LYS A 19 37.70 -47.01 -1.57
CA LYS A 19 38.91 -46.69 -2.38
C LYS A 19 38.71 -45.52 -3.38
N ARG A 20 39.74 -44.68 -3.59
CA ARG A 20 39.91 -43.80 -4.77
C ARG A 20 40.74 -44.51 -5.85
N ILE A 21 40.38 -44.38 -7.13
CA ILE A 21 41.32 -44.40 -8.27
C ILE A 21 40.87 -43.34 -9.29
N CYS A 22 41.84 -42.72 -9.99
CA CYS A 22 41.64 -41.74 -11.05
C CYS A 22 42.49 -42.12 -12.28
N LEU A 23 42.26 -41.45 -13.42
CA LEU A 23 43.06 -41.41 -14.68
C LEU A 23 42.50 -42.15 -15.94
N SER A 24 41.70 -41.38 -16.70
CA SER A 24 42.08 -40.76 -18.00
C SER A 24 42.15 -41.53 -19.33
N GLN A 25 41.71 -40.78 -20.36
CA GLN A 25 41.99 -40.84 -21.81
C GLN A 25 41.20 -41.83 -22.70
N GLY A 26 40.46 -41.25 -23.65
CA GLY A 26 39.72 -41.92 -24.72
C GLY A 26 39.18 -40.87 -25.70
N ARG A 27 39.97 -40.56 -26.74
CA ARG A 27 39.78 -39.45 -27.68
C ARG A 27 39.01 -39.95 -28.93
N LEU A 28 38.04 -39.19 -29.45
CA LEU A 28 37.89 -38.80 -30.89
C LEU A 28 36.44 -38.58 -31.40
N ARG A 29 36.27 -37.42 -32.05
CA ARG A 29 35.53 -37.09 -33.28
C ARG A 29 34.01 -37.31 -33.40
N SER A 30 33.35 -36.21 -33.73
CA SER A 30 32.13 -36.16 -34.53
C SER A 30 32.38 -36.54 -35.99
N THR A 31 31.31 -36.96 -36.66
CA THR A 31 31.10 -36.76 -38.11
C THR A 31 29.64 -36.44 -38.34
N VAL A 32 29.37 -35.34 -39.05
CA VAL A 32 28.06 -35.03 -39.64
C VAL A 32 28.14 -35.44 -41.11
N ALA A 33 27.09 -36.10 -41.61
CA ALA A 33 26.92 -36.37 -43.04
C ALA A 33 25.55 -35.83 -43.48
N SER A 34 25.55 -35.06 -44.58
CA SER A 34 24.39 -34.44 -45.19
C SER A 34 23.95 -35.20 -46.45
N THR A 35 22.69 -35.04 -46.86
CA THR A 35 22.22 -34.85 -48.25
C THR A 35 20.71 -34.50 -48.20
N GLN A 36 20.30 -33.33 -48.70
CA GLN A 36 19.64 -33.09 -50.01
C GLN A 36 18.19 -33.66 -50.10
N ARG A 37 17.21 -33.06 -50.80
CA ARG A 37 17.13 -31.89 -51.73
C ARG A 37 15.65 -31.36 -51.68
N ASP A 38 15.12 -30.39 -52.44
CA ASP A 38 15.51 -29.65 -53.66
C ASP A 38 14.86 -28.22 -53.65
N GLU A 39 15.31 -27.32 -54.53
CA GLU A 39 14.64 -26.06 -54.92
C GLU A 39 14.61 -25.94 -56.46
N VAL A 40 13.70 -25.13 -57.02
CA VAL A 40 13.62 -24.87 -58.47
C VAL A 40 13.59 -23.36 -58.78
N GLU A 41 14.74 -22.89 -59.25
CA GLU A 41 15.02 -21.94 -60.36
C GLU A 41 14.43 -20.51 -60.41
N GLY A 42 15.28 -19.54 -60.84
CA GLY A 42 14.87 -18.13 -60.99
C GLY A 42 15.76 -17.14 -61.77
N GLY A 43 17.03 -17.44 -62.11
CA GLY A 43 17.72 -16.86 -63.28
C GLY A 43 18.50 -15.51 -63.20
N LYS A 44 19.79 -15.65 -63.54
CA LYS A 44 20.65 -14.78 -64.39
C LYS A 44 21.56 -13.68 -63.78
N GLU A 45 22.84 -14.00 -63.92
CA GLU A 45 24.08 -13.28 -63.62
C GLU A 45 24.35 -12.08 -64.56
N LYS A 46 25.21 -11.13 -64.14
CA LYS A 46 26.60 -11.14 -64.67
C LYS A 46 27.63 -10.39 -63.82
N GLN A 47 28.80 -11.02 -63.78
CA GLN A 47 30.02 -10.83 -63.01
C GLN A 47 30.94 -9.73 -63.60
N VAL A 48 31.91 -9.22 -62.83
CA VAL A 48 33.39 -9.38 -63.03
C VAL A 48 34.12 -8.73 -61.84
N ASP A 49 34.66 -9.58 -60.95
CA ASP A 49 36.04 -9.68 -60.42
C ASP A 49 36.91 -8.43 -60.15
N GLU A 50 37.92 -8.46 -59.28
CA GLU A 50 38.27 -9.26 -58.08
C GLU A 50 39.59 -8.67 -57.52
N CYS A 51 39.76 -8.58 -56.19
CA CYS A 51 41.10 -8.66 -55.60
C CYS A 51 41.04 -9.11 -54.13
N THR A 52 41.34 -10.38 -53.91
CA THR A 52 41.75 -10.96 -52.62
C THR A 52 43.11 -10.34 -52.17
N VAL A 53 43.62 -10.40 -50.94
CA VAL A 53 43.78 -11.52 -49.98
C VAL A 53 44.05 -10.94 -48.57
N VAL A 54 43.39 -11.45 -47.50
CA VAL A 54 44.05 -11.84 -46.22
C VAL A 54 43.26 -13.00 -45.59
N LYS A 55 43.94 -14.02 -45.07
CA LYS A 55 43.34 -15.20 -44.40
C LYS A 55 43.09 -14.98 -42.89
N ALA A 56 41.86 -15.30 -42.48
CA ALA A 56 41.46 -16.06 -41.29
C ALA A 56 42.21 -15.91 -39.95
N VAL A 57 41.45 -15.52 -38.91
CA VAL A 57 41.54 -16.12 -37.56
C VAL A 57 40.11 -16.45 -37.09
N GLN A 58 39.99 -17.52 -36.31
CA GLN A 58 38.74 -18.12 -35.86
C GLN A 58 38.20 -17.44 -34.58
N ALA A 59 36.88 -17.48 -34.38
CA ALA A 59 36.19 -16.80 -33.29
C ALA A 59 36.47 -17.41 -31.91
N ASP A 60 36.54 -16.56 -30.88
CA ASP A 60 35.85 -16.83 -29.62
C ASP A 60 35.55 -15.52 -28.84
N LEU A 61 34.62 -15.62 -27.90
CA LEU A 61 33.98 -14.53 -27.13
C LEU A 61 34.91 -13.45 -26.56
N ILE A 62 34.48 -12.17 -26.63
CA ILE A 62 34.48 -11.17 -25.54
C ILE A 62 33.79 -9.85 -25.99
N SER A 63 33.00 -9.27 -25.08
CA SER A 63 32.40 -7.91 -25.08
C SER A 63 32.19 -7.18 -26.42
N GLN A 64 30.97 -7.23 -26.97
CA GLN A 64 30.49 -6.10 -27.76
C GLN A 64 30.10 -4.97 -26.82
N SER A 65 30.98 -3.98 -26.71
CA SER A 65 30.65 -2.68 -26.14
C SER A 65 29.49 -2.07 -26.92
N LYS A 66 28.33 -1.90 -26.27
CA LYS A 66 27.33 -0.97 -26.79
C LYS A 66 27.96 0.42 -26.82
N ASN A 67 28.28 0.91 -28.01
CA ASN A 67 28.57 2.32 -28.23
C ASN A 67 27.27 3.12 -28.05
N THR A 68 26.89 3.35 -26.79
CA THR A 68 25.91 4.38 -26.44
C THR A 68 26.58 5.74 -26.63
N THR A 69 26.21 6.43 -27.71
CA THR A 69 26.44 7.86 -27.86
C THR A 69 25.95 8.61 -26.63
N ASP A 70 26.73 9.60 -26.17
CA ASP A 70 26.50 10.38 -24.94
C ASP A 70 25.11 11.05 -24.87
N ALA A 71 24.14 10.33 -24.33
CA ALA A 71 23.11 10.93 -23.51
C ALA A 71 23.63 10.93 -22.06
N GLN A 72 24.20 12.05 -21.61
CA GLN A 72 24.50 12.24 -20.20
C GLN A 72 23.18 12.28 -19.42
N THR A 73 22.74 11.11 -18.93
CA THR A 73 21.64 11.02 -17.96
C THR A 73 22.07 11.80 -16.73
N GLN A 74 21.56 13.03 -16.56
CA GLN A 74 21.90 13.86 -15.41
C GLN A 74 21.49 13.10 -14.15
N LYS A 75 22.50 12.75 -13.34
CA LYS A 75 22.28 12.04 -12.07
C LYS A 75 21.35 12.89 -11.20
N ILE A 76 20.19 12.34 -10.87
CA ILE A 76 19.22 12.93 -9.95
C ILE A 76 19.94 13.16 -8.61
N ALA A 77 20.11 14.42 -8.24
CA ALA A 77 20.67 14.85 -6.97
C ALA A 77 19.87 16.05 -6.47
N ILE A 78 19.34 15.95 -5.25
CA ILE A 78 18.50 16.99 -4.64
C ILE A 78 19.07 17.32 -3.26
N ASP A 79 19.34 18.59 -3.02
CA ASP A 79 19.80 19.10 -1.72
C ASP A 79 18.59 19.50 -0.86
N PHE A 80 18.23 18.63 0.10
CA PHE A 80 17.16 18.89 1.07
C PHE A 80 17.56 19.86 2.20
N ASP A 81 18.84 20.25 2.30
CA ASP A 81 19.32 21.27 3.24
C ASP A 81 19.37 22.68 2.62
N ASN A 82 19.07 22.82 1.32
CA ASN A 82 18.88 24.08 0.63
C ASN A 82 17.53 24.73 1.00
N THR A 83 17.58 25.63 1.98
CA THR A 83 16.37 26.27 2.52
C THR A 83 15.69 27.25 1.57
N HIS A 84 16.42 27.77 0.58
CA HIS A 84 15.86 28.70 -0.40
C HIS A 84 14.84 27.98 -1.29
N GLU A 85 15.24 26.87 -1.93
CA GLU A 85 14.31 26.09 -2.75
C GLU A 85 13.23 25.40 -1.91
N ALA A 86 13.58 24.90 -0.72
CA ALA A 86 12.65 24.25 0.21
C ALA A 86 11.43 25.12 0.59
N TYR A 87 11.62 26.43 0.73
CA TYR A 87 10.59 27.33 1.25
C TYR A 87 10.27 28.50 0.29
N LYS A 88 10.73 28.44 -0.95
CA LYS A 88 10.45 29.42 -2.02
C LYS A 88 8.96 29.72 -2.19
N SER A 89 8.12 28.70 -2.00
CA SER A 89 6.65 28.75 -2.08
C SER A 89 5.97 29.43 -0.88
N LYS A 90 6.69 29.70 0.21
CA LYS A 90 6.16 30.29 1.46
C LYS A 90 6.50 31.77 1.60
N ASP A 91 5.52 32.56 2.01
CA ASP A 91 5.79 33.91 2.52
C ASP A 91 6.36 33.91 3.96
N ASN A 92 6.76 35.08 4.47
CA ASN A 92 7.35 35.20 5.81
C ASN A 92 6.35 34.96 6.96
N ILE A 93 5.06 35.21 6.74
CA ILE A 93 3.99 34.95 7.72
C ILE A 93 3.76 33.44 7.82
N GLU A 94 3.79 32.72 6.69
CA GLU A 94 3.71 31.26 6.66
C GLU A 94 4.89 30.61 7.39
N LEU A 95 6.12 31.11 7.19
CA LEU A 95 7.30 30.64 7.94
C LEU A 95 7.15 30.85 9.46
N LEU A 96 6.71 32.05 9.88
CA LEU A 96 6.47 32.36 11.28
C LEU A 96 5.34 31.51 11.88
N ARG A 97 4.27 31.24 11.12
CA ARG A 97 3.18 30.33 11.52
C ARG A 97 3.70 28.90 11.71
N SER A 98 4.49 28.36 10.79
CA SER A 98 5.07 27.02 10.93
C SER A 98 5.99 26.93 12.15
N LEU A 99 6.86 27.92 12.36
CA LEU A 99 7.72 28.01 13.56
C LEU A 99 6.91 28.09 14.87
N LEU A 100 5.81 28.85 14.88
CA LEU A 100 4.90 28.95 16.02
C LEU A 100 4.20 27.62 16.29
N VAL A 101 3.55 27.02 15.28
CA VAL A 101 2.80 25.75 15.43
C VAL A 101 3.72 24.62 15.88
N PHE A 102 4.89 24.44 15.26
CA PHE A 102 5.86 23.44 15.72
C PHE A 102 6.41 23.72 17.12
N LYS A 103 6.48 24.99 17.57
CA LYS A 103 6.82 25.31 18.96
C LYS A 103 5.65 24.96 19.90
N LEU A 104 4.40 25.20 19.51
CA LEU A 104 3.23 24.82 20.31
C LEU A 104 3.15 23.30 20.49
N CYS A 105 3.45 22.50 19.46
CA CYS A 105 3.58 21.04 19.54
C CYS A 105 4.71 20.54 20.47
N THR A 106 5.62 21.40 20.93
CA THR A 106 6.64 21.02 21.92
C THR A 106 6.19 21.12 23.37
N PHE A 107 5.00 21.67 23.64
CA PHE A 107 4.44 21.73 24.99
C PHE A 107 3.46 20.57 25.19
N ASP A 108 3.92 19.54 25.91
CA ASP A 108 3.14 18.33 26.21
C ASP A 108 1.73 18.64 26.74
N PHE A 109 1.61 19.57 27.69
CA PHE A 109 0.33 20.01 28.23
C PHE A 109 -0.65 20.54 27.17
N LEU A 110 -0.17 21.32 26.18
CA LEU A 110 -1.03 21.84 25.11
C LEU A 110 -1.49 20.73 24.16
N VAL A 111 -0.63 19.73 23.92
CA VAL A 111 -0.92 18.59 23.06
C VAL A 111 -1.87 17.62 23.76
N ASP A 112 -1.63 17.27 25.03
CA ASP A 112 -2.44 16.31 25.78
C ASP A 112 -3.82 16.85 26.15
N LYS A 113 -3.94 18.17 26.42
CA LYS A 113 -5.21 18.83 26.77
C LYS A 113 -5.86 19.62 25.62
N ASN A 114 -5.52 19.30 24.37
CA ASN A 114 -5.91 20.12 23.22
C ASN A 114 -7.44 20.32 23.08
N LYS A 115 -8.27 19.29 23.33
CA LYS A 115 -9.73 19.39 23.24
C LYS A 115 -10.31 20.32 24.30
N GLU A 116 -9.94 20.11 25.56
CA GLU A 116 -10.33 20.97 26.70
C GLU A 116 -9.92 22.43 26.48
N LEU A 117 -8.71 22.66 25.96
CA LEU A 117 -8.21 23.99 25.64
C LEU A 117 -8.94 24.65 24.46
N MET A 118 -9.31 23.89 23.43
CA MET A 118 -10.11 24.40 22.31
C MET A 118 -11.53 24.76 22.76
N ASP A 119 -12.18 23.93 23.57
CA ASP A 119 -13.52 24.19 24.11
C ASP A 119 -13.53 25.39 25.07
N LEU A 120 -12.52 25.52 25.93
CA LEU A 120 -12.32 26.70 26.76
C LEU A 120 -12.10 27.95 25.90
N SER A 121 -11.26 27.86 24.86
CA SER A 121 -10.98 28.97 23.95
C SER A 121 -12.23 29.43 23.20
N LYS A 122 -13.07 28.50 22.71
CA LYS A 122 -14.38 28.81 22.12
C LYS A 122 -15.30 29.54 23.11
N LYS A 123 -15.36 29.08 24.36
CA LYS A 123 -16.19 29.68 25.43
C LYS A 123 -15.72 31.09 25.82
N VAL A 124 -14.40 31.32 25.90
CA VAL A 124 -13.82 32.59 26.34
C VAL A 124 -13.78 33.64 25.22
N PHE A 125 -13.35 33.26 24.01
CA PHE A 125 -13.15 34.19 22.90
C PHE A 125 -14.36 34.30 21.96
N GLY A 126 -15.31 33.37 22.06
CA GLY A 126 -16.42 33.24 21.11
C GLY A 126 -15.97 32.67 19.76
N GLN A 127 -16.95 32.15 19.02
CA GLN A 127 -16.71 31.36 17.80
C GLN A 127 -15.86 32.07 16.74
N ARG A 128 -16.17 33.34 16.43
CA ARG A 128 -15.49 34.10 15.37
C ARG A 128 -14.01 34.36 15.66
N LEU A 129 -13.66 34.66 16.92
CA LEU A 129 -12.26 34.91 17.29
C LEU A 129 -11.49 33.60 17.42
N PHE A 130 -12.11 32.54 17.93
CA PHE A 130 -11.55 31.19 17.92
C PHE A 130 -11.20 30.74 16.49
N GLU A 131 -12.13 30.82 15.55
CA GLU A 131 -11.88 30.45 14.14
C GLU A 131 -10.74 31.25 13.51
N LYS A 132 -10.69 32.56 13.78
CA LYS A 132 -9.59 33.41 13.30
C LYS A 132 -8.24 32.98 13.86
N LEU A 133 -8.16 32.70 15.17
CA LEU A 133 -6.95 32.20 15.81
C LEU A 133 -6.52 30.83 15.28
N MET A 134 -7.47 29.92 15.04
CA MET A 134 -7.19 28.61 14.43
C MET A 134 -6.65 28.78 13.00
N LYS A 135 -7.31 29.59 12.14
CA LYS A 135 -6.87 29.89 10.77
C LYS A 135 -5.47 30.55 10.72
N MET A 136 -5.11 31.31 11.76
CA MET A 136 -3.75 31.89 11.92
C MET A 136 -2.71 30.89 12.47
N THR A 137 -3.12 29.72 12.98
CA THR A 137 -2.24 28.74 13.64
C THR A 137 -2.40 27.33 13.06
N PHE A 138 -2.92 26.37 13.84
CA PHE A 138 -2.96 24.93 13.49
C PHE A 138 -3.79 24.64 12.24
N TYR A 139 -4.98 25.27 12.11
CA TYR A 139 -5.83 25.09 10.95
C TYR A 139 -5.10 25.56 9.70
N GLY A 140 -4.59 26.79 9.69
CA GLY A 140 -3.87 27.33 8.52
C GLY A 140 -2.54 26.62 8.21
N GLN A 141 -1.97 25.85 9.13
CA GLN A 141 -0.79 25.03 8.88
C GLN A 141 -1.13 23.70 8.21
N PHE A 142 -2.17 23.01 8.66
CA PHE A 142 -2.46 21.62 8.29
C PHE A 142 -3.71 21.41 7.44
N VAL A 143 -4.56 22.43 7.27
CA VAL A 143 -5.84 22.39 6.54
C VAL A 143 -5.88 23.53 5.53
N ALA A 144 -6.31 23.23 4.30
CA ALA A 144 -6.19 24.16 3.18
C ALA A 144 -7.30 25.23 3.12
N GLY A 145 -8.50 24.89 3.57
CA GLY A 145 -9.70 25.70 3.42
C GLY A 145 -10.94 24.97 3.94
N GLU A 146 -12.06 25.68 3.96
CA GLU A 146 -13.33 25.17 4.51
C GLU A 146 -14.13 24.39 3.46
N ASP A 147 -13.87 24.66 2.18
CA ASP A 147 -14.67 24.23 1.04
C ASP A 147 -13.85 24.19 -0.26
N HIS A 148 -14.44 23.62 -1.32
CA HIS A 148 -13.81 23.43 -2.63
C HIS A 148 -13.34 24.71 -3.33
N ASN A 149 -13.81 25.90 -2.95
CA ASN A 149 -13.32 27.18 -3.48
C ASN A 149 -12.19 27.75 -2.64
N SER A 150 -12.29 27.70 -1.30
CA SER A 150 -11.25 28.24 -0.42
C SER A 150 -9.93 27.45 -0.48
N ILE A 151 -9.94 26.19 -0.93
CA ILE A 151 -8.70 25.41 -1.17
C ILE A 151 -7.95 25.79 -2.46
N LYS A 152 -8.62 26.33 -3.48
CA LYS A 152 -8.02 26.58 -4.82
C LYS A 152 -6.73 27.42 -4.79
N PRO A 153 -6.64 28.53 -4.01
CA PRO A 153 -5.42 29.33 -3.95
C PRO A 153 -4.20 28.54 -3.44
N LEU A 154 -4.39 27.63 -2.49
CA LEU A 154 -3.30 26.78 -2.00
C LEU A 154 -2.89 25.73 -3.05
N ILE A 155 -3.86 25.10 -3.70
CA ILE A 155 -3.60 24.08 -4.73
C ILE A 155 -2.83 24.70 -5.89
N HIS A 156 -3.31 25.82 -6.44
CA HIS A 156 -2.63 26.51 -7.54
C HIS A 156 -1.22 26.98 -7.15
N LYS A 157 -1.06 27.54 -5.92
CA LYS A 157 0.26 27.92 -5.40
C LYS A 157 1.21 26.72 -5.36
N ASN A 158 0.79 25.61 -4.76
CA ASN A 158 1.63 24.42 -4.65
C ASN A 158 1.98 23.85 -6.04
N GLN A 159 1.00 23.79 -6.95
CA GLN A 159 1.17 23.26 -8.30
C GLN A 159 2.18 24.08 -9.11
N ALA A 160 2.20 25.40 -8.96
CA ALA A 160 3.17 26.26 -9.62
C ALA A 160 4.62 26.07 -9.12
N PHE A 161 4.82 25.45 -7.96
CA PHE A 161 6.13 24.96 -7.49
C PHE A 161 6.29 23.44 -7.66
N GLY A 162 5.53 22.82 -8.58
CA GLY A 162 5.63 21.41 -8.95
C GLY A 162 5.02 20.42 -7.96
N VAL A 163 4.13 20.87 -7.06
CA VAL A 163 3.52 20.04 -6.01
C VAL A 163 2.01 19.96 -6.18
N GLY A 164 1.51 18.81 -6.63
CA GLY A 164 0.09 18.49 -6.74
C GLY A 164 -0.59 18.24 -5.38
N SER A 165 -1.87 17.86 -5.43
CA SER A 165 -2.69 17.62 -4.23
C SER A 165 -3.44 16.27 -4.30
N VAL A 166 -3.50 15.59 -3.15
CA VAL A 166 -4.45 14.51 -2.86
C VAL A 166 -5.51 15.09 -1.94
N LEU A 167 -6.75 15.27 -2.41
CA LEU A 167 -7.79 15.91 -1.59
C LEU A 167 -8.45 14.92 -0.60
N ASP A 168 -8.67 15.38 0.63
CA ASP A 168 -9.44 14.70 1.69
C ASP A 168 -10.35 15.70 2.42
N TYR A 169 -11.64 15.43 2.43
CA TYR A 169 -12.62 16.21 3.19
C TYR A 169 -12.67 15.72 4.64
N SER A 170 -11.75 16.19 5.47
CA SER A 170 -11.41 15.64 6.81
C SER A 170 -12.42 16.00 7.92
N VAL A 171 -13.71 16.10 7.60
CA VAL A 171 -14.82 16.29 8.55
C VAL A 171 -15.08 15.01 9.34
N GLU A 172 -14.95 15.07 10.66
CA GLU A 172 -15.03 13.88 11.52
C GLU A 172 -16.14 13.97 12.57
N GLU A 173 -16.77 12.82 12.86
CA GLU A 173 -17.76 12.75 13.93
C GLU A 173 -17.07 12.83 15.30
N ASP A 174 -17.39 13.89 16.06
CA ASP A 174 -16.95 14.03 17.45
C ASP A 174 -17.81 13.17 18.39
N LEU A 175 -17.76 11.85 18.20
CA LEU A 175 -18.41 10.88 19.08
C LEU A 175 -17.65 10.77 20.40
N THR A 176 -18.36 10.57 21.51
CA THR A 176 -17.75 10.04 22.74
C THR A 176 -17.18 8.64 22.52
N GLN A 177 -16.33 8.16 23.43
CA GLN A 177 -15.79 6.80 23.36
C GLN A 177 -16.91 5.75 23.43
N GLU A 178 -17.87 5.91 24.35
CA GLU A 178 -18.99 4.97 24.52
C GLU A 178 -19.90 4.89 23.28
N GLU A 179 -20.17 6.03 22.63
CA GLU A 179 -20.94 6.05 21.37
C GLU A 179 -20.18 5.38 20.22
N ALA A 180 -18.87 5.61 20.13
CA ALA A 180 -18.00 4.97 19.12
C ALA A 180 -17.93 3.46 19.33
N GLU A 181 -17.68 3.00 20.56
CA GLU A 181 -17.72 1.58 20.94
C GLU A 181 -19.06 0.95 20.58
N LYS A 182 -20.17 1.59 20.94
CA LYS A 182 -21.51 1.06 20.66
C LYS A 182 -21.76 0.95 19.16
N LYS A 183 -21.53 2.02 18.39
CA LYS A 183 -21.71 2.01 16.93
C LYS A 183 -20.88 0.91 16.27
N GLU A 184 -19.62 0.75 16.67
CA GLU A 184 -18.73 -0.27 16.10
C GLU A 184 -19.22 -1.69 16.43
N MET A 185 -19.63 -1.96 17.67
CA MET A 185 -20.20 -3.27 18.04
C MET A 185 -21.50 -3.57 17.29
N ASP A 186 -22.43 -2.61 17.20
CA ASP A 186 -23.70 -2.76 16.46
C ASP A 186 -23.44 -2.99 14.95
N ALA A 187 -22.43 -2.33 14.39
CA ALA A 187 -22.09 -2.39 12.97
C ALA A 187 -21.24 -3.61 12.56
N CYS A 188 -20.44 -4.17 13.46
CA CYS A 188 -19.48 -5.26 13.15
C CYS A 188 -19.93 -6.66 13.57
N VAL A 189 -20.94 -6.77 14.46
CA VAL A 189 -21.54 -8.05 14.87
C VAL A 189 -22.67 -8.43 13.90
N SER A 190 -22.62 -9.67 13.38
CA SER A 190 -23.64 -10.19 12.46
C SER A 190 -24.96 -10.54 13.15
N GLU A 191 -26.07 -10.64 12.42
CA GLU A 191 -27.34 -11.05 13.05
C GLU A 191 -27.27 -12.50 13.58
N ALA A 192 -26.54 -13.39 12.88
CA ALA A 192 -26.29 -14.75 13.33
C ALA A 192 -25.47 -14.82 14.65
N GLU A 193 -24.52 -13.90 14.85
CA GLU A 193 -23.78 -13.75 16.10
C GLU A 193 -24.66 -13.29 17.27
N LYS A 194 -25.70 -12.47 17.00
CA LYS A 194 -26.68 -12.04 18.01
C LYS A 194 -27.65 -13.15 18.39
N GLU A 195 -28.09 -13.96 17.42
CA GLU A 195 -29.02 -15.07 17.63
C GLU A 195 -28.39 -16.29 18.33
N SER A 196 -27.07 -16.46 18.28
CA SER A 196 -26.36 -17.57 18.95
C SER A 196 -25.04 -17.14 19.61
N PRO A 197 -25.08 -16.36 20.70
CA PRO A 197 -23.89 -15.90 21.40
C PRO A 197 -23.04 -17.07 21.91
N GLY A 198 -21.77 -17.13 21.50
CA GLY A 198 -20.81 -18.15 21.94
C GLY A 198 -20.74 -19.43 21.10
N VAL A 199 -21.54 -19.56 20.03
CA VAL A 199 -21.48 -20.68 19.06
C VAL A 199 -20.84 -20.25 17.73
N ASP A 200 -19.95 -19.26 17.78
CA ASP A 200 -19.40 -18.62 16.58
C ASP A 200 -17.89 -18.84 16.46
N HIS A 201 -17.50 -19.76 15.56
CA HIS A 201 -16.13 -20.20 15.30
C HIS A 201 -15.28 -19.16 14.53
N ARG A 202 -15.58 -17.88 14.72
CA ARG A 202 -14.82 -16.79 14.10
C ARG A 202 -13.49 -16.62 14.81
N GLU A 203 -12.43 -16.43 14.03
CA GLU A 203 -11.10 -16.21 14.59
C GLU A 203 -11.10 -14.94 15.43
N LYS A 204 -10.54 -14.99 16.64
CA LYS A 204 -10.54 -13.88 17.60
C LYS A 204 -10.09 -12.54 16.99
N LYS A 205 -9.15 -12.56 16.04
CA LYS A 205 -8.66 -11.37 15.30
C LYS A 205 -9.79 -10.67 14.52
N TYR A 206 -10.75 -11.40 13.95
CA TYR A 206 -11.81 -10.88 13.08
C TYR A 206 -13.16 -10.67 13.79
N GLN A 207 -13.24 -11.00 15.09
CA GLN A 207 -14.37 -10.64 15.94
C GLN A 207 -14.33 -9.16 16.35
N ALA A 208 -15.50 -8.58 16.64
CA ALA A 208 -15.62 -7.26 17.24
C ALA A 208 -15.36 -7.34 18.76
N HIS A 209 -14.54 -6.43 19.28
CA HIS A 209 -14.17 -6.40 20.70
C HIS A 209 -14.41 -5.01 21.28
N ARG A 210 -15.24 -4.90 22.31
CA ARG A 210 -15.71 -3.62 22.85
C ARG A 210 -14.57 -2.68 23.28
N GLN A 211 -13.53 -3.21 23.92
CA GLN A 211 -12.34 -2.46 24.33
C GLN A 211 -11.59 -1.79 23.16
N PHE A 212 -11.77 -2.29 21.94
CA PHE A 212 -11.20 -1.73 20.70
C PHE A 212 -12.30 -1.19 19.76
N GLY A 213 -13.52 -1.01 20.27
CA GLY A 213 -14.67 -0.51 19.51
C GLY A 213 -14.49 0.96 19.10
N ASP A 214 -13.93 1.80 19.97
CA ASP A 214 -13.43 3.10 19.50
C ASP A 214 -12.12 2.93 18.73
N ARG A 215 -12.26 2.66 17.43
CA ARG A 215 -11.16 2.55 16.47
C ARG A 215 -10.30 3.80 16.31
N ARG A 216 -10.59 4.93 16.99
CA ARG A 216 -9.71 6.11 17.08
C ARG A 216 -8.65 5.98 18.18
N GLY A 217 -8.84 5.10 19.17
CA GLY A 217 -7.95 4.94 20.32
C GLY A 217 -6.52 4.56 19.91
N GLY A 218 -5.53 5.39 20.26
CA GLY A 218 -4.11 5.18 19.90
C GLY A 218 -3.76 5.42 18.42
N VAL A 219 -4.70 5.91 17.60
CA VAL A 219 -4.48 6.19 16.17
C VAL A 219 -4.13 7.66 16.00
N ILE A 220 -2.84 7.94 15.76
CA ILE A 220 -2.32 9.31 15.73
C ILE A 220 -2.46 9.95 14.34
N SER A 221 -2.49 9.19 13.24
CA SER A 221 -2.35 9.78 11.90
C SER A 221 -3.49 9.57 10.91
N ALA A 222 -4.37 8.59 11.12
CA ALA A 222 -5.46 8.24 10.20
C ALA A 222 -6.85 8.63 10.71
N ARG A 223 -7.79 8.80 9.78
CA ARG A 223 -9.23 9.01 10.02
C ARG A 223 -9.95 7.66 10.14
N THR A 224 -11.00 7.65 10.96
CA THR A 224 -11.87 6.48 11.21
C THR A 224 -13.31 6.88 10.90
N TYR A 225 -14.04 6.03 10.17
CA TYR A 225 -15.47 6.18 9.94
C TYR A 225 -16.25 5.15 10.76
N PHE A 226 -17.33 5.59 11.40
CA PHE A 226 -18.28 4.69 12.07
C PHE A 226 -19.53 4.58 11.21
N TYR A 227 -19.97 3.34 10.98
CA TYR A 227 -21.23 3.08 10.30
C TYR A 227 -22.41 3.48 11.21
N ALA A 228 -23.46 4.00 10.59
CA ALA A 228 -24.72 4.33 11.26
C ALA A 228 -25.88 3.71 10.47
N ASP A 229 -25.98 4.07 9.19
CA ASP A 229 -26.95 3.56 8.23
C ASP A 229 -26.45 3.74 6.79
N GLU A 230 -27.23 3.25 5.83
CA GLU A 230 -26.94 3.36 4.40
C GLU A 230 -26.98 4.82 3.90
N ALA A 231 -27.88 5.66 4.41
CA ALA A 231 -27.98 7.06 4.00
C ALA A 231 -26.74 7.85 4.43
N LYS A 232 -26.13 7.51 5.57
CA LYS A 232 -24.82 8.04 5.98
C LYS A 232 -23.73 7.62 4.99
N CYS A 233 -23.74 6.37 4.53
CA CYS A 233 -22.79 5.88 3.53
C CYS A 233 -22.97 6.60 2.17
N ASP A 234 -24.21 6.91 1.78
CA ASP A 234 -24.50 7.71 0.58
C ASP A 234 -23.98 9.15 0.72
N ASN A 235 -24.19 9.81 1.87
CA ASN A 235 -23.63 11.13 2.16
C ASN A 235 -22.07 11.15 2.13
N GLN A 236 -21.42 10.08 2.58
CA GLN A 236 -19.95 9.95 2.45
C GLN A 236 -19.53 9.71 1.00
N MET A 237 -20.29 8.94 0.21
CA MET A 237 -20.06 8.79 -1.23
C MET A 237 -20.20 10.13 -1.96
N GLU A 238 -21.24 10.92 -1.69
CA GLU A 238 -21.40 12.27 -2.26
C GLU A 238 -20.22 13.19 -1.90
N THR A 239 -19.74 13.09 -0.66
CA THR A 239 -18.54 13.79 -0.20
C THR A 239 -17.33 13.42 -1.05
N PHE A 240 -17.06 12.12 -1.26
CA PHE A 240 -15.96 11.67 -2.12
C PHE A 240 -16.15 12.07 -3.60
N LEU A 241 -17.38 12.03 -4.14
CA LEU A 241 -17.68 12.53 -5.48
C LEU A 241 -17.33 14.01 -5.62
N ASN A 242 -17.59 14.82 -4.59
CA ASN A 242 -17.21 16.23 -4.58
C ASN A 242 -15.68 16.42 -4.45
N CYS A 243 -14.98 15.59 -3.65
CA CYS A 243 -13.51 15.54 -3.63
C CYS A 243 -12.92 15.24 -5.02
N ILE A 244 -13.50 14.27 -5.74
CA ILE A 244 -13.08 13.89 -7.10
C ILE A 244 -13.25 15.07 -8.07
N LYS A 245 -14.45 15.67 -8.14
CA LYS A 245 -14.73 16.84 -8.99
C LYS A 245 -13.79 18.02 -8.69
N ALA A 246 -13.55 18.29 -7.41
CA ALA A 246 -12.64 19.35 -6.99
C ALA A 246 -11.18 19.04 -7.35
N SER A 247 -10.76 17.77 -7.28
CA SER A 247 -9.40 17.35 -7.67
C SER A 247 -9.18 17.54 -9.17
N GLY A 248 -10.12 17.08 -10.01
CA GLY A 248 -10.03 17.24 -11.47
C GLY A 248 -10.16 18.68 -11.94
N GLY A 249 -10.97 19.49 -11.25
CA GLY A 249 -11.13 20.92 -11.52
C GLY A 249 -9.99 21.82 -11.01
N ALA A 250 -9.09 21.32 -10.15
CA ALA A 250 -8.02 22.11 -9.53
C ALA A 250 -6.60 21.64 -9.88
N SER A 251 -6.41 20.44 -10.44
CA SER A 251 -5.11 19.94 -10.88
C SER A 251 -5.27 18.97 -12.05
N VAL A 252 -4.41 19.11 -13.07
CA VAL A 252 -4.14 18.01 -14.00
C VAL A 252 -3.55 16.85 -13.19
N ASP A 253 -3.96 15.62 -13.48
CA ASP A 253 -3.46 14.39 -12.85
C ASP A 253 -3.57 14.33 -11.30
N GLY A 254 -4.57 15.01 -10.71
CA GLY A 254 -4.84 14.99 -9.28
C GLY A 254 -5.25 13.61 -8.72
N PHE A 255 -5.20 13.48 -7.39
CA PHE A 255 -5.67 12.28 -6.67
C PHE A 255 -6.78 12.64 -5.66
N SER A 256 -7.66 11.67 -5.37
CA SER A 256 -8.59 11.71 -4.24
C SER A 256 -8.47 10.43 -3.41
N ALA A 257 -8.55 10.55 -2.08
CA ALA A 257 -8.49 9.41 -1.17
C ALA A 257 -9.89 8.97 -0.73
N ILE A 258 -10.09 7.65 -0.59
CA ILE A 258 -11.34 7.04 -0.09
C ILE A 258 -11.02 5.95 0.96
N LYS A 259 -11.96 5.71 1.88
CA LYS A 259 -11.90 4.58 2.84
C LYS A 259 -13.10 3.66 2.65
N MET A 260 -12.87 2.35 2.76
CA MET A 260 -13.91 1.35 2.50
C MET A 260 -14.92 1.30 3.64
N THR A 261 -14.50 1.52 4.88
CA THR A 261 -15.41 1.60 6.05
C THR A 261 -16.37 2.81 6.00
N ALA A 262 -16.13 3.77 5.11
CA ALA A 262 -17.05 4.90 4.86
C ALA A 262 -18.21 4.56 3.90
N LEU A 263 -18.13 3.44 3.17
CA LEU A 263 -19.01 3.12 2.04
C LEU A 263 -20.00 1.98 2.33
N GLY A 264 -19.99 1.39 3.52
CA GLY A 264 -20.94 0.38 3.94
C GLY A 264 -20.61 -0.25 5.29
N ARG A 265 -21.40 -1.25 5.69
CA ARG A 265 -21.27 -1.92 7.00
C ARG A 265 -19.93 -2.69 7.12
N PRO A 266 -19.06 -2.38 8.12
CA PRO A 266 -17.73 -2.99 8.22
C PRO A 266 -17.73 -4.49 8.57
N GLN A 267 -18.84 -5.05 9.10
CA GLN A 267 -19.03 -6.49 9.28
C GLN A 267 -18.64 -7.30 8.03
N PHE A 268 -19.07 -6.86 6.84
CA PHE A 268 -18.73 -7.53 5.58
C PHE A 268 -17.21 -7.58 5.36
N LEU A 269 -16.50 -6.48 5.64
CA LEU A 269 -15.04 -6.41 5.52
C LEU A 269 -14.34 -7.33 6.54
N LEU A 270 -14.87 -7.50 7.76
CA LEU A 270 -14.36 -8.46 8.74
C LEU A 270 -14.53 -9.90 8.25
N GLN A 271 -15.76 -10.27 7.90
CA GLN A 271 -16.09 -11.64 7.47
C GLN A 271 -15.34 -12.01 6.18
N PHE A 272 -15.27 -11.11 5.20
CA PHE A 272 -14.51 -11.37 3.97
C PHE A 272 -12.99 -11.38 4.20
N SER A 273 -12.46 -10.59 5.15
CA SER A 273 -11.03 -10.66 5.50
C SER A 273 -10.66 -11.97 6.17
N GLU A 274 -11.52 -12.45 7.06
CA GLU A 274 -11.39 -13.77 7.69
C GLU A 274 -11.40 -14.88 6.64
N VAL A 275 -12.33 -14.82 5.68
CA VAL A 275 -12.43 -15.75 4.54
C VAL A 275 -11.12 -15.83 3.76
N LEU A 276 -10.59 -14.68 3.33
CA LEU A 276 -9.36 -14.61 2.53
C LEU A 276 -8.14 -15.14 3.29
N VAL A 277 -8.03 -14.85 4.60
CA VAL A 277 -6.88 -15.30 5.41
C VAL A 277 -6.96 -16.79 5.75
N LYS A 278 -8.14 -17.32 6.10
CA LYS A 278 -8.32 -18.77 6.29
C LYS A 278 -8.08 -19.54 4.99
N TRP A 279 -8.51 -19.01 3.83
CA TRP A 279 -8.24 -19.60 2.51
C TRP A 279 -6.73 -19.65 2.17
N ARG A 280 -5.99 -18.57 2.45
CA ARG A 280 -4.53 -18.53 2.29
C ARG A 280 -3.80 -19.46 3.27
N ARG A 281 -4.25 -19.55 4.53
CA ARG A 281 -3.70 -20.52 5.50
C ARG A 281 -3.93 -21.96 5.07
N PHE A 282 -5.08 -22.26 4.46
CA PHE A 282 -5.34 -23.59 3.94
C PHE A 282 -4.39 -23.95 2.79
N PHE A 283 -4.14 -23.02 1.85
CA PHE A 283 -3.08 -23.19 0.83
C PHE A 283 -1.71 -23.45 1.46
N ASN A 284 -1.30 -22.64 2.44
CA ASN A 284 0.00 -22.80 3.11
C ASN A 284 0.12 -24.15 3.84
N LEU A 285 -0.96 -24.70 4.41
CA LEU A 285 -0.96 -26.04 5.01
C LEU A 285 -0.79 -27.13 3.94
N LEU A 286 -1.45 -27.00 2.79
CA LEU A 286 -1.28 -27.92 1.66
C LEU A 286 0.14 -27.82 1.07
N ALA A 287 0.74 -26.63 1.04
CA ALA A 287 2.15 -26.44 0.70
C ALA A 287 3.10 -27.13 1.68
N ALA A 288 2.84 -27.00 2.99
CA ALA A 288 3.63 -27.68 4.02
C ALA A 288 3.54 -29.22 3.91
N GLN A 289 2.38 -29.78 3.57
CA GLN A 289 2.22 -31.22 3.30
C GLN A 289 3.09 -31.70 2.11
N GLN A 290 3.28 -30.86 1.10
CA GLN A 290 4.18 -31.15 -0.04
C GLN A 290 5.66 -30.78 0.23
N GLY A 291 6.04 -30.46 1.47
CA GLY A 291 7.40 -30.08 1.83
C GLY A 291 7.83 -28.68 1.38
N LYS A 292 6.90 -27.84 0.93
CA LYS A 292 7.13 -26.48 0.39
C LYS A 292 6.95 -25.38 1.46
N SER A 293 7.18 -25.76 2.72
CA SER A 293 7.06 -24.86 3.88
C SER A 293 8.22 -23.85 3.93
N GLY A 294 7.92 -22.59 4.22
CA GLY A 294 8.93 -21.53 4.38
C GLY A 294 9.50 -20.96 3.08
N MET A 295 8.99 -21.35 1.91
CA MET A 295 9.28 -20.70 0.62
C MET A 295 8.49 -19.38 0.49
N ASP A 296 8.99 -18.42 -0.28
CA ASP A 296 8.28 -17.16 -0.57
C ASP A 296 6.95 -17.45 -1.28
N ALA A 297 5.92 -16.59 -1.07
CA ALA A 297 4.56 -16.85 -1.51
C ALA A 297 4.40 -17.08 -3.05
N LEU A 298 5.31 -16.53 -3.85
CA LEU A 298 5.36 -16.73 -5.32
C LEU A 298 6.05 -18.03 -5.76
N GLU A 299 6.86 -18.65 -4.88
CA GLU A 299 7.60 -19.88 -5.16
C GLU A 299 6.78 -21.14 -4.79
N GLN A 300 5.78 -20.98 -3.92
CA GLN A 300 4.89 -22.07 -3.49
C GLN A 300 3.96 -22.52 -4.64
N LYS A 301 4.37 -23.57 -5.35
CA LYS A 301 3.59 -24.26 -6.39
C LYS A 301 3.23 -25.67 -5.94
N LEU A 302 1.95 -26.00 -5.84
CA LEU A 302 1.45 -27.33 -5.45
C LEU A 302 1.32 -28.24 -6.66
N GLU A 303 1.69 -29.52 -6.53
CA GLU A 303 1.38 -30.54 -7.54
C GLU A 303 -0.13 -30.80 -7.54
N LEU A 304 -0.77 -30.73 -8.71
CA LEU A 304 -2.22 -30.82 -8.84
C LEU A 304 -2.78 -32.16 -8.34
N GLU A 305 -2.14 -33.28 -8.68
CA GLU A 305 -2.63 -34.61 -8.30
C GLU A 305 -2.49 -34.87 -6.79
N GLN A 306 -1.40 -34.42 -6.17
CA GLN A 306 -1.24 -34.48 -4.71
C GLN A 306 -2.23 -33.55 -4.00
N LEU A 307 -2.52 -32.38 -4.57
CA LEU A 307 -3.54 -31.46 -4.07
C LEU A 307 -4.93 -32.10 -4.09
N LYS A 308 -5.35 -32.68 -5.22
CA LYS A 308 -6.62 -33.44 -5.34
C LYS A 308 -6.71 -34.56 -4.30
N GLU A 309 -5.62 -35.31 -4.10
CA GLU A 309 -5.56 -36.39 -3.11
C GLU A 309 -5.70 -35.87 -1.67
N SER A 310 -4.99 -34.78 -1.32
CA SER A 310 -5.12 -34.13 0.00
C SER A 310 -6.53 -33.57 0.23
N LEU A 311 -7.14 -32.90 -0.76
CA LEU A 311 -8.51 -32.41 -0.66
C LEU A 311 -9.51 -33.55 -0.44
N THR A 312 -9.35 -34.66 -1.18
CA THR A 312 -10.17 -35.87 -1.02
C THR A 312 -9.99 -36.50 0.37
N LYS A 313 -8.76 -36.58 0.89
CA LYS A 313 -8.44 -37.10 2.24
C LYS A 313 -9.04 -36.24 3.35
N LEU A 314 -9.14 -34.92 3.13
CA LEU A 314 -9.77 -33.98 4.04
C LEU A 314 -11.31 -33.92 3.89
N GLY A 315 -11.89 -34.63 2.91
CA GLY A 315 -13.33 -34.67 2.63
C GLY A 315 -13.89 -33.41 1.94
N VAL A 316 -13.02 -32.58 1.35
CA VAL A 316 -13.38 -31.27 0.79
C VAL A 316 -14.09 -31.45 -0.56
N GLY A 317 -15.42 -31.65 -0.50
CA GLY A 317 -16.27 -31.88 -1.67
C GLY A 317 -16.22 -33.32 -2.21
N ASN A 318 -17.06 -33.63 -3.19
CA ASN A 318 -16.97 -34.90 -3.90
C ASN A 318 -15.83 -34.87 -4.93
N LYS A 319 -15.34 -36.04 -5.38
CA LYS A 319 -14.29 -36.12 -6.41
C LYS A 319 -14.64 -35.33 -7.66
N ASP A 320 -15.87 -35.44 -8.13
CA ASP A 320 -16.37 -34.75 -9.31
C ASP A 320 -16.37 -33.21 -9.12
N ASP A 321 -16.63 -32.73 -7.89
CA ASP A 321 -16.53 -31.29 -7.58
C ASP A 321 -15.08 -30.81 -7.63
N ILE A 322 -14.17 -31.56 -6.99
CA ILE A 322 -12.72 -31.26 -6.95
C ILE A 322 -12.13 -31.25 -8.37
N GLU A 323 -12.52 -32.19 -9.23
CA GLU A 323 -12.10 -32.17 -10.63
C GLU A 323 -12.62 -30.93 -11.35
N ASN A 324 -13.90 -30.59 -11.21
CA ASN A 324 -14.50 -29.39 -11.82
C ASN A 324 -13.86 -28.07 -11.34
N TRP A 325 -13.30 -27.99 -10.13
CA TRP A 325 -12.61 -26.78 -9.66
C TRP A 325 -11.38 -26.43 -10.49
N PHE A 326 -10.74 -27.42 -11.11
CA PHE A 326 -9.46 -27.27 -11.82
C PHE A 326 -9.56 -27.48 -13.33
N THR A 327 -10.77 -27.51 -13.92
CA THR A 327 -11.00 -27.70 -15.37
C THR A 327 -11.08 -26.41 -16.19
N GLY A 328 -11.03 -25.22 -15.56
CA GLY A 328 -11.06 -23.94 -16.28
C GLY A 328 -9.82 -23.70 -17.14
N GLU A 329 -9.97 -22.99 -18.27
CA GLU A 329 -8.99 -22.83 -19.38
C GLU A 329 -7.53 -22.42 -19.03
N LYS A 330 -7.22 -22.10 -17.77
CA LYS A 330 -5.86 -21.75 -17.31
C LYS A 330 -5.37 -22.54 -16.09
N LEU A 331 -6.23 -23.01 -15.18
CA LEU A 331 -5.80 -23.71 -13.97
C LEU A 331 -5.20 -25.08 -14.33
N GLY A 332 -4.13 -25.47 -13.65
CA GLY A 332 -3.55 -26.82 -13.78
C GLY A 332 -2.90 -27.13 -15.14
N SER A 333 -2.90 -26.21 -16.10
CA SER A 333 -2.28 -26.37 -17.43
C SER A 333 -0.78 -26.68 -17.39
N SER A 334 -0.11 -26.37 -16.28
CA SER A 334 1.30 -26.68 -16.00
C SER A 334 1.52 -27.97 -15.19
N GLY A 335 0.45 -28.65 -14.76
CA GLY A 335 0.48 -29.70 -13.73
C GLY A 335 0.59 -29.18 -12.29
N THR A 336 0.82 -27.87 -12.11
CA THR A 336 0.96 -27.22 -10.79
C THR A 336 -0.05 -26.09 -10.58
N ILE A 337 -0.30 -25.73 -9.32
CA ILE A 337 -1.19 -24.66 -8.87
C ILE A 337 -0.46 -23.81 -7.84
N ASP A 338 -0.39 -22.50 -8.06
CA ASP A 338 0.13 -21.56 -7.07
C ASP A 338 -0.97 -20.79 -6.33
N LEU A 339 -0.56 -19.88 -5.45
CA LEU A 339 -1.47 -19.09 -4.62
C LEU A 339 -2.43 -18.22 -5.45
N LEU A 340 -2.05 -17.79 -6.66
CA LEU A 340 -2.92 -16.97 -7.51
C LEU A 340 -3.98 -17.83 -8.21
N ASP A 341 -3.60 -19.00 -8.71
CA ASP A 341 -4.54 -19.99 -9.24
C ASP A 341 -5.55 -20.39 -8.14
N TRP A 342 -5.06 -20.65 -6.92
CA TRP A 342 -5.88 -20.97 -5.75
C TRP A 342 -6.83 -19.82 -5.33
N ASN A 343 -6.37 -18.57 -5.38
CA ASN A 343 -7.19 -17.40 -5.11
C ASN A 343 -8.20 -17.07 -6.24
N SER A 344 -8.01 -17.62 -7.44
CA SER A 344 -8.95 -17.46 -8.55
C SER A 344 -10.22 -18.28 -8.36
N LEU A 345 -10.17 -19.38 -7.58
CA LEU A 345 -11.32 -20.22 -7.26
C LEU A 345 -12.44 -19.43 -6.57
N ILE A 346 -12.08 -18.47 -5.70
CA ILE A 346 -13.04 -17.57 -5.02
C ILE A 346 -13.81 -16.69 -6.02
N ASN A 347 -13.26 -16.42 -7.20
CA ASN A 347 -13.88 -15.57 -8.23
C ASN A 347 -14.81 -16.34 -9.19
N GLY A 348 -14.96 -17.67 -9.04
CA GLY A 348 -15.82 -18.49 -9.89
C GLY A 348 -17.30 -18.10 -9.79
N ARG A 349 -18.02 -18.10 -10.93
CA ARG A 349 -19.47 -17.77 -10.99
C ARG A 349 -20.39 -18.84 -10.37
N THR A 350 -19.82 -19.95 -9.89
CA THR A 350 -20.51 -20.95 -9.06
C THR A 350 -20.84 -20.37 -7.69
N SER A 351 -21.94 -20.83 -7.07
CA SER A 351 -22.39 -20.37 -5.75
C SER A 351 -21.25 -20.38 -4.72
N ILE A 352 -20.75 -19.19 -4.37
CA ILE A 352 -19.61 -18.96 -3.46
C ILE A 352 -19.77 -19.76 -2.16
N SER A 353 -21.01 -19.93 -1.69
CA SER A 353 -21.43 -20.76 -0.55
C SER A 353 -20.94 -22.22 -0.57
N ASN A 354 -20.63 -22.79 -1.74
CA ASN A 354 -20.24 -24.19 -1.91
C ASN A 354 -18.72 -24.37 -2.09
N LEU A 355 -18.03 -23.37 -2.64
CA LEU A 355 -16.56 -23.35 -2.81
C LEU A 355 -15.85 -23.07 -1.48
N LEU A 356 -16.53 -22.34 -0.60
CA LEU A 356 -16.04 -21.88 0.67
C LEU A 356 -16.40 -22.88 1.77
N VAL A 357 -15.72 -24.02 1.80
CA VAL A 357 -15.71 -24.94 2.95
C VAL A 357 -14.25 -25.25 3.31
N ILE A 358 -13.88 -25.07 4.58
CA ILE A 358 -12.51 -25.26 5.07
C ILE A 358 -12.46 -26.19 6.27
N PRO A 359 -11.35 -26.90 6.50
CA PRO A 359 -11.09 -27.51 7.80
C PRO A 359 -10.93 -26.43 8.87
N ASN A 360 -11.80 -26.45 9.88
CA ASN A 360 -11.59 -25.72 11.11
C ASN A 360 -10.41 -26.37 11.86
N PHE A 361 -9.36 -25.60 12.13
CA PHE A 361 -8.12 -26.09 12.74
C PHE A 361 -8.23 -26.43 14.24
N GLU A 362 -9.31 -25.99 14.92
CA GLU A 362 -9.60 -26.32 16.31
C GLU A 362 -10.47 -27.58 16.44
N THR A 363 -11.45 -27.77 15.53
CA THR A 363 -12.41 -28.89 15.59
C THR A 363 -12.06 -30.06 14.66
N GLY A 364 -11.21 -29.84 13.66
CA GLY A 364 -10.87 -30.81 12.61
C GLY A 364 -12.01 -31.08 11.61
N GLN A 365 -13.12 -30.35 11.70
CA GLN A 365 -14.30 -30.53 10.84
C GLN A 365 -14.34 -29.53 9.69
N LEU A 366 -15.07 -29.87 8.63
CA LEU A 366 -15.30 -28.99 7.50
C LEU A 366 -16.44 -28.01 7.77
N GLU A 367 -16.15 -26.72 7.74
CA GLU A 367 -17.11 -25.64 8.02
C GLU A 367 -17.25 -24.69 6.83
N PRO A 368 -18.49 -24.25 6.49
CA PRO A 368 -18.70 -23.19 5.51
C PRO A 368 -18.00 -21.89 5.92
N LEU A 369 -17.08 -21.42 5.07
CA LEU A 369 -16.28 -20.22 5.29
C LEU A 369 -17.14 -18.94 5.38
N LEU A 370 -18.34 -19.00 4.80
CA LEU A 370 -19.42 -18.06 5.06
C LEU A 370 -20.60 -18.84 5.67
N ARG A 371 -20.97 -18.52 6.92
CA ARG A 371 -22.38 -18.66 7.34
C ARG A 371 -23.23 -17.90 6.31
N LYS A 372 -24.35 -18.48 5.86
CA LYS A 372 -25.20 -17.86 4.83
C LYS A 372 -25.54 -16.42 5.25
N PHE A 373 -25.02 -15.45 4.50
CA PHE A 373 -25.41 -14.05 4.67
C PHE A 373 -26.93 -13.95 4.65
N THR A 374 -27.49 -13.15 5.54
CA THR A 374 -28.88 -12.73 5.45
C THR A 374 -29.09 -11.94 4.15
N VAL A 375 -30.33 -11.92 3.67
CA VAL A 375 -30.69 -11.18 2.44
C VAL A 375 -30.36 -9.69 2.55
N GLU A 376 -30.34 -9.11 3.76
CA GLU A 376 -29.95 -7.72 3.95
C GLU A 376 -28.42 -7.54 3.97
N GLU A 377 -27.65 -8.40 4.61
CA GLU A 377 -26.17 -8.35 4.55
C GLU A 377 -25.66 -8.48 3.10
N GLU A 378 -26.28 -9.36 2.29
CA GLU A 378 -25.95 -9.49 0.86
C GLU A 378 -26.26 -8.20 0.08
N LYS A 379 -27.35 -7.48 0.42
CA LYS A 379 -27.65 -6.17 -0.16
C LYS A 379 -26.69 -5.08 0.32
N GLN A 380 -26.34 -5.05 1.61
CA GLN A 380 -25.37 -4.10 2.19
C GLN A 380 -24.00 -4.25 1.52
N MET A 381 -23.54 -5.50 1.31
CA MET A 381 -22.36 -5.81 0.50
C MET A 381 -22.49 -5.25 -0.92
N LYS A 382 -23.58 -5.56 -1.64
CA LYS A 382 -23.81 -5.07 -3.02
C LYS A 382 -23.82 -3.54 -3.10
N ARG A 383 -24.42 -2.84 -2.13
CA ARG A 383 -24.41 -1.37 -2.04
C ARG A 383 -22.99 -0.84 -1.86
N MET A 384 -22.19 -1.41 -0.95
CA MET A 384 -20.78 -1.01 -0.77
C MET A 384 -19.99 -1.13 -2.09
N LEU A 385 -20.12 -2.26 -2.79
CA LEU A 385 -19.45 -2.48 -4.08
C LEU A 385 -19.92 -1.51 -5.16
N GLN A 386 -21.23 -1.21 -5.22
CA GLN A 386 -21.80 -0.21 -6.14
C GLN A 386 -21.26 1.19 -5.87
N ARG A 387 -21.13 1.62 -4.60
CA ARG A 387 -20.55 2.93 -4.27
C ARG A 387 -19.09 3.05 -4.73
N VAL A 388 -18.30 1.99 -4.56
CA VAL A 388 -16.89 1.96 -5.02
C VAL A 388 -16.81 2.03 -6.55
N ASP A 389 -17.65 1.28 -7.27
CA ASP A 389 -17.73 1.32 -8.74
C ASP A 389 -18.16 2.70 -9.27
N VAL A 390 -19.14 3.36 -8.64
CA VAL A 390 -19.56 4.73 -8.97
C VAL A 390 -18.42 5.73 -8.76
N LEU A 391 -17.70 5.64 -7.64
CA LEU A 391 -16.54 6.50 -7.37
C LEU A 391 -15.42 6.28 -8.40
N ALA A 392 -15.10 5.03 -8.72
CA ALA A 392 -14.09 4.67 -9.70
C ALA A 392 -14.42 5.19 -11.11
N LYS A 393 -15.67 5.02 -11.56
CA LYS A 393 -16.17 5.61 -12.83
C LYS A 393 -16.02 7.13 -12.83
N HIS A 394 -16.46 7.79 -11.76
CA HIS A 394 -16.39 9.25 -11.70
C HIS A 394 -14.96 9.77 -11.66
N ALA A 395 -14.03 9.03 -11.07
CA ALA A 395 -12.61 9.37 -11.11
C ALA A 395 -12.03 9.28 -12.53
N VAL A 396 -12.39 8.24 -13.30
CA VAL A 396 -12.04 8.12 -14.72
C VAL A 396 -12.60 9.29 -15.53
N GLU A 397 -13.89 9.62 -15.36
CA GLU A 397 -14.58 10.73 -16.03
C GLU A 397 -13.92 12.10 -15.78
N ASN A 398 -13.42 12.34 -14.56
CA ASN A 398 -12.77 13.59 -14.17
C ASN A 398 -11.23 13.58 -14.39
N GLY A 399 -10.64 12.49 -14.89
CA GLY A 399 -9.19 12.36 -15.06
C GLY A 399 -8.40 12.27 -13.75
N VAL A 400 -9.05 11.87 -12.65
CA VAL A 400 -8.52 11.80 -11.29
C VAL A 400 -8.13 10.37 -10.94
N ARG A 401 -7.07 10.18 -10.15
CA ARG A 401 -6.68 8.89 -9.59
C ARG A 401 -7.31 8.69 -8.20
N LEU A 402 -7.79 7.48 -7.90
CA LEU A 402 -8.26 7.12 -6.55
C LEU A 402 -7.20 6.38 -5.76
N MET A 403 -7.00 6.81 -4.52
CA MET A 403 -6.27 6.03 -3.52
C MET A 403 -7.27 5.38 -2.58
N VAL A 404 -7.34 4.05 -2.57
CA VAL A 404 -8.04 3.33 -1.50
C VAL A 404 -7.09 3.23 -0.32
N ASP A 405 -7.47 3.90 0.75
CA ASP A 405 -6.63 4.11 1.92
C ASP A 405 -6.70 2.90 2.84
N ALA A 406 -5.54 2.41 3.30
CA ALA A 406 -5.49 1.25 4.18
C ALA A 406 -6.04 1.58 5.59
N GLU A 407 -6.59 0.56 6.24
CA GLU A 407 -7.27 0.65 7.55
C GLU A 407 -6.68 -0.37 8.53
N GLN A 408 -7.43 -0.84 9.52
CA GLN A 408 -6.95 -1.83 10.49
C GLN A 408 -6.74 -3.24 9.89
N THR A 409 -5.85 -4.03 10.48
CA THR A 409 -5.38 -5.32 9.91
C THR A 409 -6.45 -6.40 9.79
N TYR A 410 -7.58 -6.23 10.47
CA TYR A 410 -8.74 -7.11 10.42
C TYR A 410 -9.75 -6.75 9.31
N PHE A 411 -9.65 -5.56 8.71
CA PHE A 411 -10.37 -5.19 7.47
C PHE A 411 -9.47 -5.26 6.22
N GLN A 412 -8.16 -5.09 6.41
CA GLN A 412 -7.22 -4.84 5.31
C GLN A 412 -7.19 -5.93 4.21
N PRO A 413 -7.33 -7.24 4.48
CA PRO A 413 -7.38 -8.26 3.42
C PRO A 413 -8.57 -8.05 2.46
N ALA A 414 -9.78 -7.81 2.98
CA ALA A 414 -10.95 -7.51 2.16
C ALA A 414 -10.78 -6.20 1.38
N ILE A 415 -10.31 -5.13 2.04
CA ILE A 415 -10.04 -3.83 1.40
C ILE A 415 -9.06 -3.97 0.24
N SER A 416 -7.97 -4.71 0.45
CA SER A 416 -6.95 -4.95 -0.58
C SER A 416 -7.53 -5.74 -1.76
N ARG A 417 -8.23 -6.86 -1.50
CA ARG A 417 -8.84 -7.68 -2.55
C ARG A 417 -9.85 -6.90 -3.40
N LEU A 418 -10.75 -6.15 -2.75
CA LEU A 418 -11.73 -5.33 -3.46
C LEU A 418 -11.07 -4.22 -4.29
N THR A 419 -9.99 -3.62 -3.77
CA THR A 419 -9.21 -2.62 -4.52
C THR A 419 -8.53 -3.23 -5.75
N LEU A 420 -8.01 -4.46 -5.65
CA LEU A 420 -7.38 -5.15 -6.79
C LEU A 420 -8.39 -5.48 -7.89
N GLU A 421 -9.61 -5.90 -7.56
CA GLU A 421 -10.66 -6.10 -8.58
C GLU A 421 -11.02 -4.76 -9.25
N MET A 422 -11.00 -3.64 -8.52
CA MET A 422 -11.14 -2.30 -9.14
C MET A 422 -9.94 -1.94 -10.03
N GLN A 423 -8.69 -2.24 -9.64
CA GLN A 423 -7.53 -2.07 -10.53
C GLN A 423 -7.68 -2.91 -11.80
N ARG A 424 -8.06 -4.18 -11.64
CA ARG A 424 -8.31 -5.11 -12.75
C ARG A 424 -9.37 -4.59 -13.71
N ILE A 425 -10.43 -3.94 -13.22
CA ILE A 425 -11.47 -3.35 -14.09
C ILE A 425 -10.97 -2.06 -14.76
N PHE A 426 -10.45 -1.10 -13.99
CA PHE A 426 -10.25 0.28 -14.44
C PHE A 426 -8.82 0.63 -14.91
N ASN A 427 -7.78 -0.05 -14.43
CA ASN A 427 -6.39 0.25 -14.77
C ASN A 427 -5.94 -0.40 -16.10
N ARG A 428 -6.69 -0.18 -17.18
CA ARG A 428 -6.43 -0.82 -18.48
C ARG A 428 -5.34 -0.15 -19.31
N GLU A 429 -5.27 1.19 -19.26
CA GLU A 429 -4.30 1.99 -20.03
C GLU A 429 -3.26 2.68 -19.14
N LYS A 430 -3.65 3.04 -17.92
CA LYS A 430 -2.79 3.64 -16.88
C LYS A 430 -3.37 3.33 -15.49
N PRO A 431 -2.57 3.39 -14.40
CA PRO A 431 -3.11 3.32 -13.05
C PRO A 431 -4.06 4.50 -12.75
N ILE A 432 -5.33 4.18 -12.50
CA ILE A 432 -6.35 5.08 -11.98
C ILE A 432 -6.57 4.78 -10.49
N ILE A 433 -6.74 3.50 -10.16
CA ILE A 433 -6.96 2.99 -8.80
C ILE A 433 -5.61 2.55 -8.19
N PHE A 434 -5.35 2.99 -6.97
CA PHE A 434 -4.15 2.68 -6.20
C PHE A 434 -4.53 1.96 -4.89
N ASN A 435 -3.93 0.80 -4.64
CA ASN A 435 -4.04 0.09 -3.36
C ASN A 435 -2.96 0.57 -2.39
N THR A 436 -3.31 0.69 -1.10
CA THR A 436 -2.36 1.12 -0.06
C THR A 436 -1.79 -0.08 0.69
N TYR A 437 -0.48 -0.25 0.64
CA TYR A 437 0.26 -1.29 1.36
C TYR A 437 0.97 -0.69 2.57
N GLN A 438 0.79 -1.33 3.73
CA GLN A 438 1.32 -0.88 5.01
C GLN A 438 2.57 -1.69 5.39
N CYS A 439 3.76 -1.13 5.15
CA CYS A 439 5.04 -1.81 5.33
C CYS A 439 5.45 -2.06 6.80
N TYR A 440 4.66 -1.62 7.78
CA TYR A 440 4.79 -2.08 9.17
C TYR A 440 4.31 -3.52 9.39
N LEU A 441 3.59 -4.12 8.44
CA LEU A 441 3.13 -5.51 8.54
C LEU A 441 4.21 -6.51 8.14
N LYS A 442 4.21 -7.68 8.79
CA LYS A 442 5.07 -8.81 8.43
C LYS A 442 4.78 -9.32 7.01
N GLU A 443 3.51 -9.36 6.61
CA GLU A 443 3.05 -9.86 5.30
C GLU A 443 3.17 -8.85 4.15
N ALA A 444 3.68 -7.63 4.39
CA ALA A 444 3.61 -6.54 3.41
C ALA A 444 4.31 -6.87 2.08
N TYR A 445 5.47 -7.52 2.13
CA TYR A 445 6.21 -7.93 0.93
C TYR A 445 5.47 -9.00 0.12
N ASP A 446 4.95 -10.03 0.77
CA ASP A 446 4.17 -11.08 0.10
C ASP A 446 2.95 -10.48 -0.58
N ASN A 447 2.22 -9.60 0.09
CA ASN A 447 1.02 -8.99 -0.45
C ASN A 447 1.34 -8.11 -1.68
N VAL A 448 2.41 -7.29 -1.62
CA VAL A 448 2.86 -6.50 -2.77
C VAL A 448 3.31 -7.41 -3.94
N SER A 449 4.11 -8.44 -3.67
CA SER A 449 4.70 -9.28 -4.71
C SER A 449 3.68 -10.19 -5.41
N VAL A 450 2.74 -10.77 -4.64
CA VAL A 450 1.60 -11.55 -5.15
C VAL A 450 0.67 -10.69 -6.02
N ASP A 451 0.38 -9.46 -5.60
CA ASP A 451 -0.50 -8.56 -6.35
C ASP A 451 0.14 -8.03 -7.64
N VAL A 452 1.45 -7.75 -7.62
CA VAL A 452 2.22 -7.41 -8.82
C VAL A 452 2.22 -8.56 -9.81
N GLU A 453 2.54 -9.78 -9.38
CA GLU A 453 2.52 -10.96 -10.27
C GLU A 453 1.11 -11.22 -10.85
N LEU A 454 0.06 -11.04 -10.05
CA LEU A 454 -1.32 -11.13 -10.54
C LEU A 454 -1.61 -10.10 -11.64
N SER A 455 -1.18 -8.85 -11.44
CA SER A 455 -1.32 -7.79 -12.46
C SER A 455 -0.54 -8.10 -13.74
N ARG A 456 0.64 -8.72 -13.61
CA ARG A 456 1.49 -9.16 -14.73
C ARG A 456 0.81 -10.27 -15.54
N ARG A 457 0.21 -11.26 -14.87
CA ARG A 457 -0.47 -12.41 -15.49
C ARG A 457 -1.70 -12.06 -16.32
N GLU A 458 -2.53 -11.12 -15.87
CA GLU A 458 -3.72 -10.70 -16.61
C GLU A 458 -3.60 -9.32 -17.28
N GLY A 459 -2.44 -8.66 -17.14
CA GLY A 459 -1.97 -7.60 -18.04
C GLY A 459 -2.48 -6.18 -17.77
N TRP A 460 -3.12 -5.90 -16.62
CA TRP A 460 -3.51 -4.54 -16.21
C TRP A 460 -2.34 -3.76 -15.62
N TYR A 461 -2.53 -2.45 -15.42
CA TYR A 461 -1.52 -1.57 -14.82
C TYR A 461 -1.63 -1.55 -13.30
N PHE A 462 -0.54 -1.88 -12.61
CA PHE A 462 -0.51 -1.94 -11.14
C PHE A 462 -0.36 -0.54 -10.53
N GLY A 463 -1.17 -0.24 -9.52
CA GLY A 463 -1.10 1.00 -8.74
C GLY A 463 -0.90 0.73 -7.25
N ALA A 464 0.26 1.11 -6.71
CA ALA A 464 0.58 0.96 -5.28
C ALA A 464 0.84 2.29 -4.59
N LYS A 465 0.40 2.41 -3.34
CA LYS A 465 0.80 3.45 -2.38
C LYS A 465 1.48 2.77 -1.20
N LEU A 466 2.78 3.01 -1.02
CA LEU A 466 3.55 2.43 0.09
C LEU A 466 3.59 3.41 1.26
N VAL A 467 3.06 2.98 2.41
CA VAL A 467 3.14 3.70 3.70
C VAL A 467 3.83 2.83 4.74
N ARG A 468 4.32 3.41 5.84
CA ARG A 468 4.71 2.60 7.01
C ARG A 468 3.47 1.99 7.65
N GLY A 469 2.62 2.81 8.26
CA GLY A 469 1.37 2.40 8.89
C GLY A 469 0.88 3.47 9.87
N ALA A 470 -0.41 3.47 10.20
CA ALA A 470 -1.03 4.47 11.08
C ALA A 470 -1.56 3.89 12.40
N TYR A 471 -1.65 2.56 12.50
CA TYR A 471 -2.38 1.85 13.55
C TYR A 471 -1.45 1.06 14.51
N MET A 472 -0.13 1.25 14.43
CA MET A 472 0.90 0.40 15.08
C MET A 472 0.64 0.08 16.56
N TYR A 473 0.34 1.10 17.36
CA TYR A 473 0.09 0.94 18.80
C TYR A 473 -1.22 0.18 19.09
N GLN A 474 -2.29 0.53 18.38
CA GLN A 474 -3.60 -0.12 18.47
C GLN A 474 -3.51 -1.60 18.08
N GLU A 475 -2.82 -1.94 16.99
CA GLU A 475 -2.67 -3.33 16.52
C GLU A 475 -1.90 -4.20 17.53
N ARG A 476 -0.77 -3.72 18.06
CA ARG A 476 0.01 -4.48 19.06
C ARG A 476 -0.76 -4.68 20.36
N SER A 477 -1.36 -3.62 20.90
CA SER A 477 -2.19 -3.71 22.12
C SER A 477 -3.40 -4.64 21.92
N ARG A 478 -4.03 -4.61 20.73
CA ARG A 478 -5.14 -5.49 20.38
C ARG A 478 -4.71 -6.95 20.22
N ALA A 479 -3.52 -7.22 19.68
CA ALA A 479 -2.97 -8.56 19.55
C ALA A 479 -2.67 -9.20 20.92
N GLU A 480 -2.08 -8.42 21.83
CA GLU A 480 -1.76 -8.83 23.19
C GLU A 480 -3.01 -9.16 24.02
N GLU A 481 -3.99 -8.23 24.08
CA GLU A 481 -5.22 -8.39 24.88
C GLU A 481 -6.09 -9.57 24.42
N ILE A 482 -6.30 -9.72 23.11
CA ILE A 482 -7.17 -10.76 22.54
C ILE A 482 -6.44 -12.11 22.44
N GLY A 483 -5.11 -12.10 22.45
CA GLY A 483 -4.27 -13.29 22.33
C GLY A 483 -4.24 -13.86 20.91
N TYR A 484 -3.79 -13.04 19.94
CA TYR A 484 -3.39 -13.49 18.61
C TYR A 484 -2.00 -12.95 18.24
N GLU A 485 -1.36 -13.48 17.20
CA GLU A 485 0.00 -13.04 16.81
C GLU A 485 0.03 -11.56 16.41
N ASP A 486 0.97 -10.80 16.98
CA ASP A 486 1.24 -9.41 16.57
C ASP A 486 1.54 -9.36 15.05
N PRO A 487 0.69 -8.70 14.23
CA PRO A 487 0.88 -8.67 12.78
C PRO A 487 2.01 -7.74 12.32
N ILE A 488 2.58 -6.94 13.24
CA ILE A 488 3.52 -5.87 12.89
C ILE A 488 4.98 -6.29 13.08
N ASN A 489 5.87 -5.61 12.35
CA ASN A 489 7.32 -5.76 12.45
C ASN A 489 7.83 -5.39 13.86
N PRO A 490 8.88 -6.04 14.38
CA PRO A 490 9.27 -5.90 15.78
C PRO A 490 9.61 -4.46 16.17
N ASP A 491 10.29 -3.74 15.27
CA ASP A 491 10.81 -2.39 15.49
C ASP A 491 10.70 -1.47 14.24
N TYR A 492 11.10 -0.20 14.42
CA TYR A 492 11.07 0.83 13.38
C TYR A 492 12.02 0.52 12.21
N GLU A 493 13.20 -0.06 12.47
CA GLU A 493 14.17 -0.37 11.42
C GLU A 493 13.77 -1.62 10.62
N ALA A 494 13.12 -2.59 11.26
CA ALA A 494 12.45 -3.69 10.56
C ALA A 494 11.35 -3.18 9.63
N THR A 495 10.57 -2.18 10.07
CA THR A 495 9.58 -1.50 9.22
C THR A 495 10.25 -0.73 8.07
N ASN A 496 11.40 -0.08 8.29
CA ASN A 496 12.16 0.58 7.22
C ASN A 496 12.70 -0.42 6.19
N ARG A 497 13.28 -1.54 6.64
CA ARG A 497 13.75 -2.62 5.75
C ARG A 497 12.60 -3.22 4.94
N MET A 498 11.45 -3.47 5.57
CA MET A 498 10.25 -3.94 4.87
C MET A 498 9.76 -2.93 3.82
N TYR A 499 9.74 -1.64 4.14
CA TYR A 499 9.37 -0.58 3.20
C TYR A 499 10.31 -0.55 1.99
N HIS A 500 11.63 -0.58 2.22
CA HIS A 500 12.61 -0.59 1.14
C HIS A 500 12.53 -1.85 0.29
N LYS A 501 12.32 -3.05 0.89
CA LYS A 501 12.12 -4.32 0.15
C LYS A 501 10.87 -4.26 -0.75
N CYS A 502 9.76 -3.74 -0.24
CA CYS A 502 8.52 -3.57 -1.02
C CYS A 502 8.69 -2.54 -2.15
N LEU A 503 9.38 -1.42 -1.87
CA LEU A 503 9.63 -0.38 -2.86
C LEU A 503 10.53 -0.86 -3.98
N GLU A 504 11.65 -1.52 -3.65
CA GLU A 504 12.60 -2.06 -4.63
C GLU A 504 11.93 -3.03 -5.60
N PHE A 505 11.13 -3.97 -5.09
CA PHE A 505 10.36 -4.91 -5.94
C PHE A 505 9.40 -4.22 -6.92
N VAL A 506 8.72 -3.14 -6.50
CA VAL A 506 7.84 -2.38 -7.40
C VAL A 506 8.63 -1.52 -8.38
N LEU A 507 9.78 -0.98 -7.99
CA LEU A 507 10.69 -0.28 -8.91
C LEU A 507 11.28 -1.21 -9.97
N GLU A 508 11.59 -2.46 -9.62
CA GLU A 508 12.01 -3.50 -10.57
C GLU A 508 10.90 -3.83 -11.58
N GLU A 509 9.64 -3.95 -11.16
CA GLU A 509 8.51 -4.12 -12.12
C GLU A 509 8.33 -2.89 -13.02
N ILE A 510 8.53 -1.68 -12.49
CA ILE A 510 8.53 -0.45 -13.28
C ILE A 510 9.63 -0.51 -14.33
N ASP A 511 10.84 -0.91 -13.97
CA ASP A 511 11.98 -0.96 -14.89
C ASP A 511 11.79 -2.00 -16.00
N HIS A 512 11.36 -3.22 -15.65
CA HIS A 512 11.20 -4.31 -16.60
C HIS A 512 9.98 -4.17 -17.54
N ASN A 513 8.82 -3.74 -17.02
CA ASN A 513 7.54 -3.83 -17.73
C ASN A 513 6.87 -2.45 -17.97
N ARG A 514 7.27 -1.41 -17.24
CA ARG A 514 6.65 -0.05 -17.24
C ARG A 514 5.16 -0.04 -16.91
N LYS A 515 4.55 -1.18 -16.55
CA LYS A 515 3.11 -1.32 -16.25
C LYS A 515 2.73 -1.08 -14.78
N ALA A 516 3.69 -0.82 -13.90
CA ALA A 516 3.43 -0.39 -12.54
C ALA A 516 3.60 1.13 -12.36
N ASN A 517 2.93 1.69 -11.36
CA ASN A 517 3.26 2.98 -10.77
C ASN A 517 3.21 2.87 -9.23
N VAL A 518 4.08 3.62 -8.54
CA VAL A 518 4.18 3.63 -7.07
C VAL A 518 4.12 5.04 -6.49
N MET A 519 3.35 5.21 -5.42
CA MET A 519 3.35 6.39 -4.56
C MET A 519 4.16 6.10 -3.29
N VAL A 520 5.33 6.75 -3.19
CA VAL A 520 6.24 6.73 -2.04
C VAL A 520 5.72 7.73 -1.00
N ALA A 521 4.77 7.29 -0.19
CA ALA A 521 4.15 8.10 0.87
C ALA A 521 5.00 8.03 2.15
N SER A 522 6.00 8.91 2.25
CA SER A 522 6.95 8.98 3.36
C SER A 522 7.46 10.41 3.60
N HIS A 523 7.52 10.81 4.88
CA HIS A 523 8.24 11.99 5.36
C HIS A 523 9.70 11.70 5.75
N ASN A 524 10.11 10.44 5.80
CA ASN A 524 11.49 10.07 6.09
C ASN A 524 12.36 10.36 4.86
N GLU A 525 13.33 11.26 5.02
CA GLU A 525 14.25 11.71 3.98
C GLU A 525 15.16 10.60 3.46
N ASP A 526 15.59 9.67 4.31
CA ASP A 526 16.45 8.56 3.92
C ASP A 526 15.72 7.60 2.97
N THR A 527 14.42 7.37 3.19
CA THR A 527 13.53 6.64 2.27
C THR A 527 13.40 7.35 0.92
N VAL A 528 13.33 8.68 0.91
CA VAL A 528 13.29 9.47 -0.34
C VAL A 528 14.64 9.38 -1.06
N LYS A 529 15.77 9.58 -0.35
CA LYS A 529 17.12 9.43 -0.90
C LYS A 529 17.35 8.04 -1.52
N PHE A 530 16.99 6.97 -0.80
CA PHE A 530 17.02 5.60 -1.32
C PHE A 530 16.21 5.45 -2.61
N THR A 531 15.02 6.06 -2.68
CA THR A 531 14.20 6.06 -3.90
C THR A 531 14.93 6.73 -5.06
N LEU A 532 15.50 7.92 -4.87
CA LEU A 532 16.23 8.66 -5.90
C LEU A 532 17.51 7.91 -6.34
N GLU A 533 18.19 7.24 -5.42
CA GLU A 533 19.35 6.39 -5.71
C GLU A 533 18.95 5.17 -6.57
N LYS A 534 17.82 4.52 -6.27
CA LYS A 534 17.29 3.41 -7.08
C LYS A 534 16.81 3.87 -8.46
N MET A 535 16.11 5.01 -8.54
CA MET A 535 15.73 5.62 -9.82
C MET A 535 16.96 5.93 -10.69
N ASN A 536 18.04 6.47 -10.12
CA ASN A 536 19.30 6.67 -10.82
C ASN A 536 19.91 5.35 -11.33
N GLN A 537 19.92 4.30 -10.51
CA GLN A 537 20.48 2.98 -10.87
C GLN A 537 19.72 2.32 -12.02
N MET A 538 18.39 2.47 -12.04
CA MET A 538 17.47 1.92 -13.05
C MET A 538 17.20 2.88 -14.23
N GLY A 539 17.82 4.08 -14.25
CA GLY A 539 17.61 5.07 -15.31
C GLY A 539 16.18 5.64 -15.40
N LEU A 540 15.39 5.57 -14.31
CA LEU A 540 14.00 6.02 -14.28
C LEU A 540 13.92 7.56 -14.29
N SER A 541 13.36 8.13 -15.34
CA SER A 541 13.16 9.58 -15.45
C SER A 541 11.94 10.05 -14.65
N PRO A 542 12.00 11.22 -13.96
CA PRO A 542 10.84 11.81 -13.30
C PRO A 542 9.67 12.04 -14.26
N THR A 543 9.98 12.36 -15.53
CA THR A 543 9.01 12.67 -16.59
C THR A 543 8.20 11.45 -17.06
N GLU A 544 8.61 10.22 -16.73
CA GLU A 544 7.82 9.01 -17.01
C GLU A 544 6.58 8.90 -16.10
N ASN A 545 6.50 9.71 -15.04
CA ASN A 545 5.41 9.71 -14.05
C ASN A 545 5.13 8.34 -13.41
N LYS A 546 6.16 7.49 -13.24
CA LYS A 546 6.04 6.15 -12.64
C LYS A 546 6.17 6.14 -11.12
N VAL A 547 7.04 7.00 -10.60
CA VAL A 547 7.34 7.11 -9.16
C VAL A 547 6.84 8.46 -8.67
N TYR A 548 5.81 8.42 -7.83
CA TYR A 548 5.19 9.58 -7.20
C TYR A 548 5.68 9.72 -5.75
N PHE A 549 5.74 10.94 -5.23
CA PHE A 549 6.11 11.20 -3.82
C PHE A 549 4.95 11.83 -3.06
N GLY A 550 4.68 11.34 -1.84
CA GLY A 550 3.54 11.76 -1.02
C GLY A 550 3.94 12.20 0.38
N GLN A 551 3.54 13.42 0.78
CA GLN A 551 3.69 13.93 2.16
C GLN A 551 2.41 14.61 2.64
N LEU A 552 2.20 14.72 3.95
CA LEU A 552 1.08 15.51 4.49
C LEU A 552 1.30 17.02 4.28
N LEU A 553 0.21 17.76 4.06
CA LEU A 553 0.23 19.23 4.08
C LEU A 553 0.75 19.76 5.42
N GLY A 554 1.57 20.81 5.38
CA GLY A 554 2.10 21.46 6.57
C GLY A 554 3.26 20.73 7.25
N MET A 555 3.81 19.69 6.61
CA MET A 555 4.92 18.89 7.12
C MET A 555 5.91 18.54 6.00
N CYS A 556 7.21 18.60 6.31
CA CYS A 556 8.34 18.23 5.46
C CYS A 556 8.35 18.92 4.09
N ASP A 557 8.11 20.23 4.09
CA ASP A 557 8.15 21.04 2.87
C ASP A 557 9.55 21.09 2.24
N GLN A 558 10.61 20.91 3.05
CA GLN A 558 11.98 20.72 2.58
C GLN A 558 12.21 19.45 1.75
N ILE A 559 11.27 18.49 1.76
CA ILE A 559 11.31 17.32 0.88
C ILE A 559 10.46 17.60 -0.36
N SER A 560 9.20 18.00 -0.16
CA SER A 560 8.21 18.07 -1.23
C SER A 560 8.53 19.14 -2.28
N PHE A 561 8.90 20.35 -1.88
CA PHE A 561 9.10 21.45 -2.83
C PHE A 561 10.41 21.32 -3.63
N PRO A 562 11.55 20.86 -3.09
CA PRO A 562 12.74 20.58 -3.90
C PRO A 562 12.52 19.45 -4.90
N LEU A 563 11.78 18.39 -4.54
CA LEU A 563 11.36 17.35 -5.49
C LEU A 563 10.47 17.91 -6.60
N GLY A 564 9.43 18.67 -6.27
CA GLY A 564 8.49 19.23 -7.26
C GLY A 564 9.18 20.18 -8.24
N GLN A 565 10.08 21.04 -7.74
CA GLN A 565 10.88 21.95 -8.56
C GLN A 565 11.94 21.23 -9.41
N ALA A 566 12.36 20.03 -9.02
CA ALA A 566 13.20 19.14 -9.82
C ALA A 566 12.41 18.30 -10.84
N GLY A 567 11.10 18.54 -11.00
CA GLY A 567 10.25 17.88 -12.00
C GLY A 567 9.70 16.52 -11.59
N PHE A 568 9.82 16.13 -10.31
CA PHE A 568 9.18 14.92 -9.79
C PHE A 568 7.69 15.14 -9.57
N PRO A 569 6.83 14.12 -9.80
CA PRO A 569 5.41 14.25 -9.54
C PRO A 569 5.15 14.04 -8.03
N VAL A 570 5.17 15.16 -7.30
CA VAL A 570 4.98 15.23 -5.85
C VAL A 570 3.58 15.65 -5.50
N TYR A 571 3.00 15.08 -4.46
CA TYR A 571 1.66 15.42 -3.98
C TYR A 571 1.66 15.66 -2.47
N LYS A 572 1.00 16.75 -2.05
CA LYS A 572 0.59 16.89 -0.65
C LYS A 572 -0.76 16.20 -0.44
N TYR A 573 -0.92 15.46 0.65
CA TYR A 573 -2.23 15.11 1.17
C TYR A 573 -2.85 16.35 1.81
N VAL A 574 -3.97 16.82 1.27
CA VAL A 574 -4.57 18.15 1.52
C VAL A 574 -5.94 17.98 2.19
N PRO A 575 -5.99 18.10 3.53
CA PRO A 575 -7.22 18.22 4.30
C PRO A 575 -7.97 19.51 3.98
N TYR A 576 -9.29 19.42 3.94
CA TYR A 576 -10.18 20.58 3.94
C TYR A 576 -11.50 20.29 4.66
N GLY A 577 -12.17 21.33 5.13
CA GLY A 577 -13.42 21.26 5.88
C GLY A 577 -13.58 22.39 6.90
N PRO A 578 -14.80 22.61 7.43
CA PRO A 578 -15.08 23.67 8.40
C PRO A 578 -14.22 23.55 9.67
N VAL A 579 -13.79 24.68 10.24
CA VAL A 579 -12.86 24.71 11.40
C VAL A 579 -13.32 23.83 12.56
N ASN A 580 -14.61 23.79 12.86
CA ASN A 580 -15.15 23.01 13.97
C ASN A 580 -15.11 21.49 13.72
N GLU A 581 -15.23 21.07 12.47
CA GLU A 581 -15.42 19.68 12.06
C GLU A 581 -14.08 18.96 11.80
N VAL A 582 -12.99 19.72 11.60
CA VAL A 582 -11.63 19.20 11.45
C VAL A 582 -10.82 19.22 12.77
N ILE A 583 -11.45 19.52 13.91
CA ILE A 583 -10.78 19.53 15.23
C ILE A 583 -10.15 18.17 15.59
N PRO A 584 -10.82 17.02 15.41
CA PRO A 584 -10.20 15.71 15.66
C PRO A 584 -8.97 15.46 14.78
N TYR A 585 -9.02 15.90 13.51
CA TYR A 585 -7.89 15.84 12.59
C TYR A 585 -6.70 16.71 13.06
N LEU A 586 -6.95 17.95 13.50
CA LEU A 586 -5.91 18.85 14.00
C LEU A 586 -5.27 18.37 15.30
N SER A 587 -6.07 17.80 16.20
CA SER A 587 -5.63 17.15 17.44
C SER A 587 -4.57 16.07 17.15
N ARG A 588 -4.87 15.20 16.17
CA ARG A 588 -3.98 14.16 15.67
C ARG A 588 -2.69 14.70 15.03
N ARG A 589 -2.77 15.75 14.21
CA ARG A 589 -1.57 16.43 13.65
C ARG A 589 -0.68 17.05 14.73
N ALA A 590 -1.25 17.56 15.83
CA ALA A 590 -0.48 18.07 16.96
C ALA A 590 0.27 16.96 17.71
N LEU A 591 -0.38 15.81 17.92
CA LEU A 591 0.23 14.60 18.51
C LEU A 591 1.35 14.02 17.64
N GLU A 592 1.19 13.99 16.32
CA GLU A 592 2.24 13.52 15.38
C GLU A 592 3.50 14.40 15.41
N ASN A 593 3.34 15.71 15.65
CA ASN A 593 4.43 16.68 15.69
C ASN A 593 4.99 16.95 17.10
N ARG A 594 4.70 16.07 18.07
CA ARG A 594 5.15 16.20 19.46
C ARG A 594 6.67 16.33 19.55
N GLY A 595 7.15 17.29 20.37
CA GLY A 595 8.49 17.91 20.27
C GLY A 595 9.76 17.04 20.35
N PHE A 596 9.64 15.73 20.62
CA PHE A 596 10.75 14.78 20.65
C PHE A 596 11.01 14.06 19.30
N MET A 597 10.13 14.21 18.31
CA MET A 597 10.31 13.58 17.00
C MET A 597 11.45 14.24 16.20
N LYS A 598 12.44 13.43 15.78
CA LYS A 598 13.62 13.88 15.01
C LYS A 598 13.27 14.71 13.77
N GLY A 599 12.19 14.35 13.06
CA GLY A 599 11.72 15.04 11.86
C GLY A 599 11.33 16.49 12.12
N SER A 600 10.41 16.73 13.07
CA SER A 600 9.94 18.08 13.43
C SER A 600 11.06 18.97 13.97
N GLN A 601 12.07 18.40 14.63
CA GLN A 601 13.26 19.14 15.06
C GLN A 601 14.12 19.62 13.88
N ARG A 602 14.33 18.76 12.86
CA ARG A 602 15.07 19.13 11.63
C ARG A 602 14.32 20.18 10.83
N GLU A 603 13.02 20.00 10.60
CA GLU A 603 12.18 20.96 9.87
C GLU A 603 12.19 22.35 10.54
N ARG A 604 12.04 22.39 11.88
CA ARG A 604 12.16 23.65 12.65
C ARG A 604 13.54 24.32 12.51
N SER A 605 14.61 23.55 12.40
CA SER A 605 15.97 24.07 12.16
C SER A 605 16.09 24.74 10.78
N LEU A 606 15.59 24.07 9.74
CA LEU A 606 15.61 24.57 8.37
C LEU A 606 14.73 25.81 8.18
N LEU A 607 13.54 25.84 8.79
CA LEU A 607 12.68 27.03 8.85
C LEU A 607 13.39 28.23 9.51
N TRP A 608 14.12 28.00 10.60
CA TRP A 608 14.92 29.06 11.26
C TRP A 608 16.10 29.53 10.40
N LYS A 609 16.78 28.60 9.70
CA LYS A 609 17.87 28.93 8.76
C LYS A 609 17.33 29.79 7.61
N GLU A 610 16.16 29.48 7.06
CA GLU A 610 15.52 30.31 6.02
C GLU A 610 15.10 31.69 6.52
N LEU A 611 14.43 31.76 7.67
CA LEU A 611 13.98 33.04 8.22
C LEU A 611 15.18 33.96 8.49
N LYS A 612 16.28 33.42 9.03
CA LYS A 612 17.55 34.16 9.18
C LYS A 612 18.13 34.59 7.83
N ARG A 613 18.17 33.70 6.83
CA ARG A 613 18.64 34.02 5.47
C ARG A 613 17.86 35.19 4.86
N ARG A 614 16.53 35.18 4.97
CA ARG A 614 15.66 36.26 4.48
C ARG A 614 15.90 37.59 5.21
N LEU A 615 16.02 37.56 6.53
CA LEU A 615 16.28 38.76 7.34
C LEU A 615 17.66 39.38 7.01
N LEU A 616 18.72 38.56 6.92
CA LEU A 616 20.07 39.02 6.57
C LEU A 616 20.15 39.61 5.16
N ASN A 617 19.36 39.09 4.22
CA ASN A 617 19.30 39.57 2.83
C ASN A 617 18.25 40.68 2.61
N GLY A 618 17.68 41.27 3.67
CA GLY A 618 16.68 42.34 3.56
C GLY A 618 15.32 41.91 2.99
N GLN A 619 15.07 40.61 2.82
CA GLN A 619 13.83 40.04 2.26
C GLN A 619 12.68 39.99 3.31
N ILE A 620 12.46 41.11 4.02
CA ILE A 620 11.52 41.22 5.15
C ILE A 620 10.05 41.07 4.70
N LEU A 621 9.74 41.46 3.47
CA LEU A 621 8.42 41.33 2.84
C LEU A 621 8.43 40.33 1.66
N TYR A 622 9.10 39.18 1.83
CA TYR A 622 9.11 38.14 0.80
C TYR A 622 7.69 37.64 0.52
N LYS A 623 7.30 37.66 -0.75
CA LYS A 623 6.13 36.97 -1.30
C LYS A 623 6.59 36.03 -2.42
N PRO A 624 6.08 34.79 -2.50
CA PRO A 624 6.34 33.92 -3.64
C PRO A 624 5.74 34.53 -4.91
N VAL A 625 6.46 34.40 -6.02
CA VAL A 625 5.98 34.74 -7.38
C VAL A 625 5.69 33.44 -8.10
N TYR A 626 4.49 33.32 -8.66
CA TYR A 626 3.98 32.14 -9.37
C TYR A 626 2.81 32.55 -10.28
#